data_AF-A0A1B6H5D5-F1
#
_entry.id   AF-A0A1B6H5D5-F1
#
_cell.length_a   1.000
_cell.length_b   1.000
_cell.length_c   1.000
_cell.angle_alpha   90.00
_cell.angle_beta   90.00
_cell.angle_gamma   90.00
#
_symmetry.space_group_name_H-M   'P 1'
#
loop_
_entity.id
_entity.type
_entity.pdbx_description
1 polymer ?
#
loop_
_entity_poly.entity_id
_entity_poly.type
_entity_poly.pdbx_seq_one_letter_code
_entity_poly.pdbx_strand_id
1 'polypeptide(L)'
;NFANVIRYFPTQALNFAFKDKYKQIFLGGVDKNTQFWRYFAGNLASGGAAGATSLCFVYPLDFARTRLAADVGKSGGAREFKGLGDCLSKIFKADGLVGLYRGFGVSVQGIIIYRASYFGCFDTAKGMLPDPKKAGFFVSWGIAQVVTTVAGIVSYPFDTVRRRMMMQSGRAKADRTYTSTAHCWVTIAKSEGSGAFFKGAFSNVLRGTGGA
;
A
#
# COMPACT_ATOMS: atom_id res chain seq x y z
N ASN A 1 -14.29 -7.85 8.86
CA ASN A 1 -13.71 -6.92 9.86
C ASN A 1 -12.52 -7.52 10.64
N PHE A 2 -12.52 -8.81 10.96
CA PHE A 2 -11.48 -9.48 11.76
C PHE A 2 -10.03 -9.36 11.23
N ALA A 3 -9.79 -9.51 9.92
CA ALA A 3 -8.45 -9.37 9.33
C ALA A 3 -7.82 -7.97 9.52
N ASN A 4 -8.64 -6.91 9.58
CA ASN A 4 -8.13 -5.56 9.87
C ASN A 4 -7.62 -5.46 11.31
N VAL A 5 -8.36 -6.06 12.25
CA VAL A 5 -8.02 -6.05 13.67
C VAL A 5 -6.74 -6.84 13.90
N ILE A 6 -6.65 -8.05 13.35
CA ILE A 6 -5.44 -8.88 13.45
C ILE A 6 -4.24 -8.17 12.84
N ARG A 7 -4.40 -7.44 11.73
CA ARG A 7 -3.28 -6.71 11.10
C ARG A 7 -2.73 -5.59 11.97
N TYR A 8 -3.57 -4.95 12.80
CA TYR A 8 -3.18 -3.78 13.58
C TYR A 8 -2.08 -4.11 14.60
N PHE A 9 -2.25 -5.18 15.39
CA PHE A 9 -1.31 -5.59 16.44
C PHE A 9 0.13 -5.85 15.94
N PRO A 10 0.38 -6.74 14.96
CA PRO A 10 1.73 -7.00 14.46
C PRO A 10 2.31 -5.79 13.73
N THR A 11 1.49 -5.00 13.04
CA THR A 11 1.98 -3.77 12.40
C THR A 11 2.47 -2.76 13.45
N GLN A 12 1.76 -2.61 14.57
CA GLN A 12 2.19 -1.71 15.63
C GLN A 12 3.42 -2.24 16.37
N ALA A 13 3.48 -3.54 16.67
CA ALA A 13 4.65 -4.15 17.28
C ALA A 13 5.92 -3.96 16.42
N LEU A 14 5.81 -4.18 15.11
CA LEU A 14 6.93 -3.99 14.17
C LEU A 14 7.28 -2.51 13.99
N ASN A 15 6.30 -1.61 13.97
CA ASN A 15 6.57 -0.18 13.96
C ASN A 15 7.33 0.25 15.22
N PHE A 16 6.90 -0.19 16.40
CA PHE A 16 7.58 0.11 17.65
C PHE A 16 9.02 -0.43 17.67
N ALA A 17 9.24 -1.66 17.17
CA ALA A 17 10.56 -2.28 17.15
C ALA A 17 11.52 -1.65 16.14
N PHE A 18 11.06 -1.29 14.94
CA PHE A 18 11.95 -0.99 13.81
C PHE A 18 11.91 0.47 13.34
N LYS A 19 10.84 1.22 13.59
CA LYS A 19 10.69 2.58 13.04
C LYS A 19 11.77 3.52 13.54
N ASP A 20 12.07 3.51 14.84
CA ASP A 20 13.07 4.41 15.42
C ASP A 20 14.49 3.98 15.05
N LYS A 21 14.76 2.68 14.94
CA LYS A 21 16.01 2.15 14.40
C LYS A 21 16.25 2.60 12.96
N TYR A 22 15.27 2.45 12.07
CA TYR A 22 15.40 2.91 10.68
C TYR A 22 15.53 4.42 10.58
N LYS A 23 14.81 5.20 11.40
CA LYS A 23 15.02 6.65 11.46
C LYS A 23 16.44 6.99 11.90
N GLN A 24 16.96 6.36 12.94
CA GLN A 24 18.33 6.61 13.40
C GLN A 24 19.36 6.24 12.33
N ILE A 25 19.17 5.12 11.62
CA ILE A 25 20.09 4.67 10.56
C ILE A 25 20.08 5.64 9.36
N PHE A 26 18.91 6.07 8.90
CA PHE A 26 18.79 6.85 7.66
C PHE A 26 18.73 8.37 7.85
N LEU A 27 18.39 8.85 9.05
CA LEU A 27 18.26 10.28 9.39
C LEU A 27 19.18 10.70 10.55
N GLY A 28 19.98 9.79 11.11
CA GLY A 28 20.94 10.12 12.15
C GLY A 28 21.93 11.20 11.68
N GLY A 29 21.97 12.33 12.37
CA GLY A 29 22.86 13.45 12.06
C GLY A 29 22.44 14.29 10.84
N VAL A 30 21.25 14.08 10.28
CA VAL A 30 20.75 14.89 9.15
C VAL A 30 19.88 16.03 9.68
N ASP A 31 20.29 17.27 9.40
CA ASP A 31 19.50 18.46 9.72
C ASP A 31 18.47 18.74 8.63
N LYS A 32 17.21 18.84 9.03
CA LYS A 32 16.07 19.10 8.13
C LYS A 32 16.17 20.47 7.45
N ASN A 33 16.74 21.48 8.11
CA ASN A 33 16.70 22.87 7.65
C ASN A 33 17.83 23.19 6.66
N THR A 34 18.98 22.51 6.77
CA THR A 34 20.14 22.75 5.90
C THR A 34 20.28 21.70 4.79
N GLN A 35 19.75 20.48 4.99
CA GLN A 35 19.94 19.36 4.07
C GLN A 35 18.61 18.72 3.61
N PHE A 36 17.72 19.52 3.02
CA PHE A 36 16.38 19.08 2.59
C PHE A 36 16.39 17.77 1.78
N TRP A 37 17.17 17.67 0.70
CA TRP A 37 17.17 16.47 -0.16
C TRP A 37 17.71 15.23 0.55
N ARG A 38 18.68 15.38 1.45
CA ARG A 38 19.23 14.27 2.24
C ARG A 38 18.23 13.81 3.29
N TYR A 39 17.54 14.75 3.93
CA TYR A 39 16.45 14.46 4.86
C TYR A 39 15.28 13.76 4.14
N PHE A 40 14.89 14.27 2.96
CA PHE A 40 13.84 13.68 2.14
C PHE A 40 14.17 12.24 1.74
N ALA A 41 15.36 12.01 1.15
CA ALA A 41 15.82 10.68 0.77
C ALA A 41 15.91 9.72 1.98
N GLY A 42 16.48 10.18 3.10
CA GLY A 42 16.56 9.38 4.33
C GLY A 42 15.20 9.02 4.91
N ASN A 43 14.22 9.92 4.82
CA ASN A 43 12.87 9.68 5.30
C ASN A 43 12.08 8.72 4.38
N LEU A 44 12.32 8.79 3.07
CA LEU A 44 11.81 7.79 2.11
C LEU A 44 12.43 6.41 2.34
N ALA A 45 13.76 6.33 2.52
CA ALA A 45 14.46 5.08 2.80
C ALA A 45 14.01 4.46 4.14
N SER A 46 13.93 5.27 5.20
CA SER A 46 13.41 4.86 6.50
C SER A 46 11.98 4.35 6.41
N GLY A 47 11.13 5.06 5.65
CA GLY A 47 9.75 4.66 5.42
C GLY A 47 9.57 3.40 4.60
N GLY A 48 10.31 3.29 3.51
CA GLY A 48 10.34 2.13 2.63
C GLY A 48 10.83 0.90 3.39
N ALA A 49 11.92 1.02 4.16
CA ALA A 49 12.47 -0.06 4.97
C ALA A 49 11.50 -0.51 6.07
N ALA A 50 10.96 0.43 6.86
CA ALA A 50 9.97 0.10 7.90
C ALA A 50 8.70 -0.53 7.31
N GLY A 51 8.24 -0.02 6.16
CA GLY A 51 7.11 -0.56 5.42
C GLY A 51 7.37 -1.96 4.88
N ALA A 52 8.52 -2.19 4.25
CA ALA A 52 8.92 -3.49 3.74
C ALA A 52 9.05 -4.52 4.87
N THR A 53 9.71 -4.18 5.98
CA THR A 53 9.84 -5.06 7.15
C THR A 53 8.48 -5.39 7.75
N SER A 54 7.56 -4.43 7.84
CA SER A 54 6.19 -4.69 8.29
C SER A 54 5.49 -5.67 7.35
N LEU A 55 5.56 -5.41 6.04
CA LEU A 55 4.97 -6.28 5.02
C LEU A 55 5.60 -7.69 5.03
N CYS A 56 6.88 -7.86 5.38
CA CYS A 56 7.46 -9.21 5.50
C CYS A 56 6.66 -10.13 6.42
N PHE A 57 5.96 -9.59 7.42
CA PHE A 57 5.11 -10.39 8.32
C PHE A 57 3.62 -10.28 8.01
N VAL A 58 3.13 -9.08 7.66
CA VAL A 58 1.69 -8.85 7.52
C VAL A 58 1.16 -9.02 6.09
N TYR A 59 2.03 -9.18 5.09
CA TYR A 59 1.62 -9.29 3.68
C TYR A 59 0.71 -10.49 3.39
N PRO A 60 0.90 -11.70 3.96
CA PRO A 60 -0.04 -12.80 3.76
C PRO A 60 -1.46 -12.46 4.23
N LEU A 61 -1.61 -11.67 5.31
CA LEU A 61 -2.92 -11.23 5.79
C LEU A 61 -3.58 -10.24 4.83
N ASP A 62 -2.80 -9.30 4.27
CA ASP A 62 -3.27 -8.38 3.23
C ASP A 62 -3.71 -9.14 1.97
N PHE A 63 -2.91 -10.14 1.57
CA PHE A 63 -3.21 -11.02 0.45
C PHE A 63 -4.53 -11.76 0.66
N ALA A 64 -4.69 -12.45 1.80
CA ALA A 64 -5.91 -13.22 2.09
C ALA A 64 -7.14 -12.32 2.15
N ARG A 65 -7.02 -11.13 2.75
CA ARG A 65 -8.09 -10.13 2.76
C ARG A 65 -8.51 -9.72 1.35
N THR A 66 -7.54 -9.45 0.48
CA THR A 66 -7.81 -9.02 -0.90
C THR A 66 -8.51 -10.13 -1.68
N ARG A 67 -8.08 -11.38 -1.51
CA ARG A 67 -8.71 -12.55 -2.15
C ARG A 67 -10.12 -12.79 -1.66
N LEU A 68 -10.34 -12.72 -0.35
CA LEU A 68 -11.68 -12.85 0.23
C LEU A 68 -12.62 -11.72 -0.17
N ALA A 69 -12.11 -10.50 -0.37
CA ALA A 69 -12.91 -9.38 -0.84
C ALA A 69 -13.29 -9.49 -2.32
N ALA A 70 -12.46 -10.16 -3.12
CA ALA A 70 -12.73 -10.44 -4.54
C ALA A 70 -13.59 -11.70 -4.75
N ASP A 71 -13.68 -12.58 -3.75
CA ASP A 71 -14.54 -13.77 -3.76
C ASP A 71 -16.01 -13.35 -3.59
N VAL A 72 -16.68 -13.15 -4.73
CA VAL A 72 -18.11 -12.78 -4.83
C VAL A 72 -19.04 -14.01 -4.81
N GLY A 73 -18.52 -15.20 -4.52
CA GLY A 73 -19.30 -16.43 -4.46
C GLY A 73 -20.47 -16.33 -3.48
N LYS A 74 -21.68 -16.64 -3.92
CA LYS A 74 -22.84 -16.76 -3.01
C LYS A 74 -22.66 -18.00 -2.11
N SER A 75 -23.09 -17.89 -0.86
CA SER A 75 -22.95 -18.98 0.14
C SER A 75 -23.56 -20.30 -0.38
N GLY A 76 -22.88 -21.43 -0.16
CA GLY A 76 -23.41 -22.77 -0.52
C GLY A 76 -22.66 -23.56 -1.61
N GLY A 77 -21.41 -23.18 -1.95
CA GLY A 77 -20.56 -23.98 -2.86
C GLY A 77 -19.81 -23.15 -3.92
N ALA A 78 -20.21 -21.90 -4.13
CA ALA A 78 -19.60 -21.01 -5.13
C ALA A 78 -18.47 -20.11 -4.59
N ARG A 79 -18.14 -20.18 -3.29
CA ARG A 79 -17.02 -19.43 -2.69
C ARG A 79 -15.70 -20.17 -2.87
N GLU A 80 -14.70 -19.45 -3.38
CA GLU A 80 -13.33 -19.95 -3.55
C GLU A 80 -12.69 -20.25 -2.18
N PHE A 81 -13.00 -19.45 -1.17
CA PHE A 81 -12.42 -19.54 0.18
C PHE A 81 -13.48 -19.55 1.28
N LYS A 82 -13.34 -20.47 2.24
CA LYS A 82 -14.21 -20.56 3.43
C LYS A 82 -13.86 -19.53 4.52
N GLY A 83 -12.69 -18.91 4.43
CA GLY A 83 -12.20 -17.91 5.38
C GLY A 83 -10.71 -17.60 5.21
N LEU A 84 -10.15 -16.82 6.15
CA LEU A 84 -8.75 -16.37 6.08
C LEU A 84 -7.75 -17.53 6.17
N GLY A 85 -7.94 -18.45 7.13
CA GLY A 85 -7.07 -19.62 7.27
C GLY A 85 -7.13 -20.57 6.07
N ASP A 86 -8.34 -20.79 5.52
CA ASP A 86 -8.55 -21.61 4.32
C ASP A 86 -7.87 -20.99 3.09
N CYS A 87 -7.99 -19.66 2.93
CA CYS A 87 -7.31 -18.93 1.85
C CYS A 87 -5.79 -19.07 1.93
N LEU A 88 -5.20 -18.83 3.10
CA LEU A 88 -3.76 -18.97 3.30
C LEU A 88 -3.29 -20.41 3.06
N SER A 89 -4.00 -21.40 3.60
CA SER A 89 -3.63 -22.81 3.47
C SER A 89 -3.72 -23.31 2.03
N LYS A 90 -4.82 -23.00 1.32
CA LYS A 90 -5.00 -23.40 -0.09
C LYS A 90 -3.93 -22.78 -0.99
N ILE A 91 -3.66 -21.49 -0.85
CA ILE A 91 -2.67 -20.81 -1.69
C ILE A 91 -1.26 -21.28 -1.35
N PHE A 92 -0.95 -21.52 -0.07
CA PHE A 92 0.33 -22.08 0.32
C PHE A 92 0.54 -23.50 -0.25
N LYS A 93 -0.50 -24.35 -0.26
CA LYS A 93 -0.42 -25.68 -0.87
C LYS A 93 -0.26 -25.63 -2.40
N ALA A 94 -0.86 -24.63 -3.06
CA ALA A 94 -0.81 -24.51 -4.52
C ALA A 94 0.48 -23.84 -5.04
N ASP A 95 0.91 -22.75 -4.41
CA ASP A 95 1.99 -21.87 -4.90
C ASP A 95 3.09 -21.58 -3.85
N GLY A 96 3.01 -22.19 -2.67
CA GLY A 96 3.96 -21.96 -1.58
C GLY A 96 3.98 -20.52 -1.06
N LEU A 97 5.11 -20.14 -0.47
CA LEU A 97 5.34 -18.77 0.02
C LEU A 97 5.31 -17.73 -1.11
N VAL A 98 5.80 -18.08 -2.30
CA VAL A 98 5.85 -17.17 -3.44
C VAL A 98 4.44 -16.72 -3.85
N GLY A 99 3.44 -17.60 -3.74
CA GLY A 99 2.03 -17.26 -3.97
C GLY A 99 1.48 -16.24 -2.98
N LEU A 100 1.83 -16.37 -1.70
CA LEU A 100 1.36 -15.46 -0.64
C LEU A 100 1.99 -14.06 -0.73
N TYR A 101 3.23 -13.96 -1.22
CA TYR A 101 3.98 -12.70 -1.34
C TYR A 101 3.93 -12.09 -2.74
N ARG A 102 3.07 -12.58 -3.62
CA ARG A 102 2.97 -12.09 -4.99
C ARG A 102 2.51 -10.63 -5.01
N GLY A 103 3.29 -9.76 -5.65
CA GLY A 103 3.08 -8.31 -5.65
C GLY A 103 3.83 -7.55 -4.55
N PHE A 104 4.65 -8.22 -3.73
CA PHE A 104 5.41 -7.57 -2.65
C PHE A 104 6.29 -6.42 -3.15
N GLY A 105 7.08 -6.63 -4.21
CA GLY A 105 7.98 -5.60 -4.75
C GLY A 105 7.26 -4.32 -5.19
N VAL A 106 6.15 -4.44 -5.93
CA VAL A 106 5.35 -3.27 -6.35
C VAL A 106 4.66 -2.60 -5.16
N SER A 107 4.37 -3.34 -4.10
CA SER A 107 3.81 -2.79 -2.86
C SER A 107 4.81 -1.90 -2.13
N VAL A 108 6.08 -2.33 -2.05
CA VAL A 108 7.15 -1.51 -1.45
C VAL A 108 7.38 -0.24 -2.26
N GLN A 109 7.43 -0.35 -3.60
CA GLN A 109 7.50 0.81 -4.49
C GLN A 109 6.32 1.77 -4.25
N GLY A 110 5.10 1.25 -4.17
CA GLY A 110 3.90 2.04 -3.88
C GLY A 110 3.98 2.78 -2.55
N ILE A 111 4.54 2.18 -1.49
CA ILE A 111 4.76 2.84 -0.19
C ILE A 111 5.74 4.02 -0.32
N ILE A 112 6.84 3.83 -1.07
CA ILE A 112 7.84 4.87 -1.28
C ILE A 112 7.22 6.04 -2.06
N ILE A 113 6.52 5.76 -3.15
CA ILE A 113 5.84 6.79 -3.96
C ILE A 113 4.76 7.51 -3.15
N TYR A 114 3.94 6.78 -2.40
CA TYR A 114 2.94 7.38 -1.52
C TYR A 114 3.58 8.36 -0.52
N ARG A 115 4.67 7.95 0.15
CA ARG A 115 5.38 8.83 1.08
C ARG A 115 6.01 10.03 0.38
N ALA A 116 6.64 9.84 -0.78
CA ALA A 116 7.25 10.93 -1.54
C ALA A 116 6.20 11.99 -1.91
N SER A 117 5.07 11.57 -2.47
CA SER A 117 3.97 12.47 -2.80
C SER A 117 3.36 13.11 -1.56
N TYR A 118 3.17 12.35 -0.47
CA TYR A 118 2.63 12.89 0.78
C TYR A 118 3.52 13.99 1.35
N PHE A 119 4.83 13.75 1.51
CA PHE A 119 5.76 14.75 2.04
C PHE A 119 5.90 15.95 1.11
N GLY A 120 6.03 15.72 -0.20
CA GLY A 120 6.12 16.79 -1.18
C GLY A 120 4.89 17.70 -1.15
N CYS A 121 3.68 17.13 -1.26
CA CYS A 121 2.44 17.89 -1.21
C CYS A 121 2.23 18.60 0.13
N PHE A 122 2.62 17.96 1.25
CA PHE A 122 2.48 18.55 2.58
C PHE A 122 3.43 19.74 2.80
N ASP A 123 4.67 19.64 2.33
CA ASP A 123 5.65 20.73 2.42
C ASP A 123 5.24 21.91 1.51
N THR A 124 4.74 21.64 0.31
CA THR A 124 4.15 22.69 -0.56
C THR A 124 2.94 23.34 0.11
N ALA A 125 2.00 22.56 0.65
CA ALA A 125 0.82 23.10 1.31
C ALA A 125 1.18 23.95 2.53
N LYS A 126 2.22 23.58 3.29
CA LYS A 126 2.75 24.39 4.39
C LYS A 126 3.40 25.68 3.92
N GLY A 127 4.12 25.67 2.81
CA GLY A 127 4.75 26.87 2.23
C GLY A 127 3.74 27.88 1.68
N MET A 128 2.55 27.41 1.26
CA MET A 128 1.46 28.27 0.79
C MET A 128 0.61 28.85 1.92
N LEU A 129 0.72 28.34 3.14
CA LEU A 129 -0.02 28.83 4.30
C LEU A 129 0.72 30.03 4.93
N PRO A 130 0.05 31.19 5.14
CA PRO A 130 0.65 32.35 5.77
C PRO A 130 1.14 32.10 7.20
N ASP A 131 0.44 31.25 7.96
CA ASP A 131 0.84 30.88 9.33
C ASP A 131 0.33 29.46 9.68
N PRO A 132 1.10 28.39 9.40
CA PRO A 132 0.67 27.00 9.55
C PRO A 132 0.27 26.63 10.99
N LYS A 133 0.75 27.37 11.99
CA LYS A 133 0.47 27.14 13.41
C LYS A 133 -0.84 27.78 13.88
N LYS A 134 -1.40 28.72 13.10
CA LYS A 134 -2.69 29.38 13.39
C LYS A 134 -3.83 28.86 12.50
N ALA A 135 -3.56 27.92 11.60
CA ALA A 135 -4.58 27.31 10.79
C ALA A 135 -5.60 26.59 11.70
N GLY A 136 -6.86 27.04 11.66
CA GLY A 136 -7.95 26.42 12.39
C GLY A 136 -8.08 24.94 12.05
N PHE A 137 -8.69 24.16 12.95
CA PHE A 137 -8.85 22.71 12.83
C PHE A 137 -9.34 22.28 11.43
N PHE A 138 -10.38 22.93 10.91
CA PHE A 138 -10.96 22.60 9.60
C PHE A 138 -10.02 22.83 8.42
N VAL A 139 -9.16 23.86 8.48
CA VAL A 139 -8.17 24.14 7.43
C VAL A 139 -7.06 23.09 7.46
N SER A 140 -6.55 22.79 8.65
CA SER A 140 -5.52 21.75 8.83
C SER A 140 -6.04 20.36 8.42
N TRP A 141 -7.29 20.05 8.77
CA TRP A 141 -7.97 18.82 8.35
C TRP A 141 -8.16 18.78 6.83
N GLY A 142 -8.65 19.86 6.22
CA GLY A 142 -8.85 19.95 4.77
C GLY A 142 -7.54 19.76 3.99
N ILE A 143 -6.45 20.37 4.44
CA ILE A 143 -5.13 20.18 3.85
C ILE A 143 -4.65 18.73 4.00
N ALA A 144 -4.83 18.13 5.18
CA ALA A 144 -4.48 16.73 5.39
C ALA A 144 -5.27 15.79 4.46
N GLN A 145 -6.56 16.07 4.22
CA GLN A 145 -7.40 15.32 3.29
C GLN A 145 -6.93 15.47 1.85
N VAL A 146 -6.64 16.69 1.39
CA VAL A 146 -6.14 16.96 0.03
C VAL A 146 -4.80 16.26 -0.20
N VAL A 147 -3.85 16.42 0.72
CA VAL A 147 -2.53 15.78 0.64
C VAL A 147 -2.66 14.26 0.60
N THR A 148 -3.49 13.68 1.47
CA THR A 148 -3.73 12.23 1.50
C THR A 148 -4.38 11.73 0.21
N THR A 149 -5.34 12.49 -0.33
CA THR A 149 -6.04 12.18 -1.57
C THR A 149 -5.08 12.20 -2.76
N VAL A 150 -4.27 13.25 -2.89
CA VAL A 150 -3.29 13.38 -4.00
C VAL A 150 -2.24 12.27 -3.91
N ALA A 151 -1.65 12.04 -2.74
CA ALA A 151 -0.70 10.95 -2.54
C ALA A 151 -1.31 9.57 -2.83
N GLY A 152 -2.57 9.38 -2.43
CA GLY A 152 -3.36 8.19 -2.73
C GLY A 152 -3.54 7.97 -4.23
N ILE A 153 -3.92 9.01 -4.98
CA ILE A 153 -4.11 8.94 -6.43
C ILE A 153 -2.78 8.67 -7.15
N VAL A 154 -1.70 9.36 -6.78
CA VAL A 154 -0.38 9.19 -7.42
C VAL A 154 0.17 7.77 -7.22
N SER A 155 -0.02 7.19 -6.03
CA SER A 155 0.41 5.82 -5.74
C SER A 155 -0.58 4.73 -6.21
N TYR A 156 -1.79 5.11 -6.63
CA TYR A 156 -2.87 4.18 -6.95
C TYR A 156 -2.54 3.17 -8.06
N PRO A 157 -1.83 3.54 -9.15
CA PRO A 157 -1.41 2.57 -10.17
C PRO A 157 -0.61 1.38 -9.59
N PHE A 158 0.24 1.63 -8.60
CA PHE A 158 1.01 0.59 -7.92
C PHE A 158 0.11 -0.33 -7.09
N ASP A 159 -0.93 0.21 -6.45
CA ASP A 159 -1.93 -0.59 -5.73
C ASP A 159 -2.77 -1.45 -6.68
N THR A 160 -3.15 -0.91 -7.84
CA THR A 160 -3.85 -1.68 -8.88
C THR A 160 -3.01 -2.87 -9.34
N VAL A 161 -1.74 -2.65 -9.69
CA VAL A 161 -0.85 -3.74 -10.12
C VAL A 161 -0.59 -4.74 -8.99
N ARG A 162 -0.40 -4.26 -7.75
CA ARG A 162 -0.31 -5.11 -6.55
C ARG A 162 -1.48 -6.07 -6.47
N ARG A 163 -2.71 -5.55 -6.48
CA ARG A 163 -3.93 -6.37 -6.35
C ARG A 163 -4.11 -7.33 -7.52
N ARG A 164 -3.86 -6.88 -8.75
CA ARG A 164 -3.92 -7.73 -9.95
C ARG A 164 -2.92 -8.90 -9.87
N MET A 165 -1.72 -8.67 -9.34
CA MET A 165 -0.73 -9.72 -9.09
C MET A 165 -1.17 -10.69 -7.99
N MET A 166 -1.78 -10.22 -6.90
CA MET A 166 -2.33 -11.09 -5.84
C MET A 166 -3.43 -12.03 -6.37
N MET A 167 -4.22 -11.59 -7.35
CA MET A 167 -5.28 -12.41 -7.96
C MET A 167 -4.74 -13.56 -8.83
N GLN A 168 -3.45 -13.58 -9.15
CA GLN A 168 -2.84 -14.67 -9.95
C GLN A 168 -2.46 -15.90 -9.12
N SER A 169 -2.32 -15.77 -7.81
CA SER A 169 -1.90 -16.89 -6.95
C SER A 169 -2.99 -17.98 -6.88
N GLY A 170 -2.62 -19.25 -6.84
CA GLY A 170 -3.56 -20.38 -6.87
C GLY A 170 -4.12 -20.71 -8.27
N ARG A 171 -3.80 -19.93 -9.30
CA ARG A 171 -4.07 -20.30 -10.70
C ARG A 171 -2.94 -21.16 -11.25
N ALA A 172 -3.31 -22.15 -12.08
CA ALA A 172 -2.36 -22.94 -12.84
C ALA A 172 -1.46 -22.03 -13.70
N LYS A 173 -0.21 -22.43 -13.94
CA LYS A 173 0.76 -21.58 -14.66
C LYS A 173 0.26 -21.16 -16.06
N ALA A 174 -0.52 -22.02 -16.73
CA ALA A 174 -1.11 -21.74 -18.04
C ALA A 174 -2.21 -20.67 -18.01
N ASP A 175 -2.96 -20.58 -16.90
CA ASP A 175 -4.08 -19.64 -16.74
C ASP A 175 -3.69 -18.31 -16.09
N ARG A 176 -2.38 -18.09 -15.89
CA ARG A 176 -1.85 -16.85 -15.34
C ARG A 176 -1.83 -15.78 -16.41
N THR A 177 -2.66 -14.77 -16.21
CA THR A 177 -2.69 -13.57 -17.04
C THR A 177 -1.40 -12.75 -16.91
N TYR A 178 -0.76 -12.77 -15.73
CA TYR A 178 0.45 -12.00 -15.45
C TYR A 178 1.58 -12.88 -14.91
N THR A 179 2.70 -12.89 -15.62
CA THR A 179 3.90 -13.66 -15.26
C THR A 179 4.81 -12.90 -14.30
N SER A 180 4.97 -11.59 -14.53
CA SER A 180 5.80 -10.69 -13.72
C SER A 180 5.09 -9.36 -13.49
N THR A 181 5.58 -8.58 -12.53
CA THR A 181 5.09 -7.21 -12.28
C THR A 181 5.22 -6.33 -13.52
N ALA A 182 6.36 -6.39 -14.22
CA ALA A 182 6.60 -5.62 -15.44
C ALA A 182 5.63 -6.04 -16.55
N HIS A 183 5.38 -7.34 -16.70
CA HIS A 183 4.38 -7.85 -17.61
C HIS A 183 2.98 -7.32 -17.25
N CYS A 184 2.60 -7.32 -15.97
CA CYS A 184 1.32 -6.77 -15.50
C CYS A 184 1.13 -5.29 -15.89
N TRP A 185 2.15 -4.44 -15.71
CA TRP A 185 2.12 -3.05 -16.15
C TRP A 185 1.86 -2.92 -17.65
N VAL A 186 2.65 -3.63 -18.46
CA VAL A 186 2.55 -3.56 -19.93
C VAL A 186 1.22 -4.12 -20.42
N THR A 187 0.79 -5.26 -19.87
CA THR A 187 -0.47 -5.89 -20.26
C THR A 187 -1.64 -4.98 -19.93
N ILE A 188 -1.74 -4.41 -18.73
CA ILE A 188 -2.84 -3.51 -18.37
C ILE A 188 -2.86 -2.29 -19.30
N ALA A 189 -1.70 -1.67 -19.53
CA ALA A 189 -1.61 -0.50 -20.41
C ALA A 189 -2.05 -0.82 -21.85
N LYS A 190 -1.71 -2.00 -22.37
CA LYS A 190 -2.05 -2.43 -23.73
C LYS A 190 -3.48 -2.96 -23.88
N SER A 191 -4.01 -3.69 -22.91
CA SER A 191 -5.30 -4.36 -23.02
C SER A 191 -6.48 -3.55 -22.48
N GLU A 192 -6.27 -2.78 -21.41
CA GLU A 192 -7.34 -2.03 -20.74
C GLU A 192 -7.14 -0.50 -20.82
N GLY A 193 -5.98 -0.04 -21.28
CA GLY A 193 -5.62 1.37 -21.37
C GLY A 193 -5.13 1.99 -20.05
N SER A 194 -4.62 3.22 -20.12
CA SER A 194 -4.06 3.94 -18.97
C SER A 194 -5.09 4.26 -17.86
N GLY A 195 -6.36 4.42 -18.22
CA GLY A 195 -7.45 4.63 -17.26
C GLY A 195 -7.68 3.42 -16.33
N ALA A 196 -7.27 2.21 -16.76
CA ALA A 196 -7.47 1.00 -15.97
C ALA A 196 -6.69 0.99 -14.65
N PHE A 197 -5.56 1.70 -14.59
CA PHE A 197 -4.77 1.85 -13.37
C PHE A 197 -5.53 2.58 -12.26
N PHE A 198 -6.53 3.39 -12.60
CA PHE A 198 -7.31 4.20 -11.67
C PHE A 198 -8.71 3.64 -11.39
N LYS A 199 -9.01 2.41 -11.82
CA LYS A 199 -10.28 1.73 -11.49
C LYS A 199 -10.44 1.59 -9.98
N GLY A 200 -11.42 2.30 -9.43
CA GLY A 200 -11.71 2.36 -7.99
C GLY A 200 -10.96 3.43 -7.21
N ALA A 201 -10.17 4.30 -7.86
CA ALA A 201 -9.46 5.39 -7.20
C ALA A 201 -10.43 6.32 -6.46
N PHE A 202 -11.54 6.70 -7.10
CA PHE A 202 -12.59 7.50 -6.47
C PHE A 202 -13.20 6.83 -5.23
N SER A 203 -13.55 5.54 -5.32
CA SER A 203 -14.04 4.78 -4.17
C SER A 203 -13.01 4.69 -3.04
N ASN A 204 -11.71 4.63 -3.38
CA ASN A 204 -10.64 4.63 -2.41
C ASN A 204 -10.47 5.99 -1.73
N VAL A 205 -10.66 7.10 -2.45
CA VAL A 205 -10.68 8.46 -1.89
C VAL A 205 -11.84 8.61 -0.92
N LEU A 206 -13.06 8.24 -1.32
CA LEU A 206 -14.23 8.29 -0.43
C LEU A 206 -14.02 7.48 0.85
N ARG A 207 -13.43 6.28 0.72
CA ARG A 207 -13.06 5.44 1.87
C ARG A 207 -12.01 6.10 2.75
N GLY A 208 -11.05 6.82 2.17
CA GLY A 208 -10.00 7.54 2.90
C GLY A 208 -10.57 8.72 3.69
N THR A 209 -11.43 9.52 3.07
CA THR A 209 -12.06 10.69 3.70
C THR A 209 -13.08 10.29 4.75
N GLY A 210 -13.89 9.24 4.53
CA GLY A 210 -14.86 8.75 5.52
C GLY A 210 -14.25 7.95 6.68
N GLY A 211 -12.96 7.62 6.61
CA GLY A 211 -12.24 6.91 7.68
C GLY A 211 -11.38 7.81 8.57
N ALA A 212 -11.32 9.11 8.27
CA ALA A 212 -10.53 10.12 8.97
C ALA A 212 -11.44 11.05 9.78
#